data_AF-X6FVL2-F1
#
_entry.id   AF-X6FVL2-F1
#
_cell.length_a   1.000
_cell.length_b   1.000
_cell.length_c   1.000
_cell.angle_alpha   90.00
_cell.angle_beta   90.00
_cell.angle_gamma   90.00
#
_symmetry.space_group_name_H-M   'P 1'
#
loop_
_entity.id
_entity.type
_entity.pdbx_description
1 polymer ?
#
loop_
_entity_poly.entity_id
_entity_poly.type
_entity_poly.pdbx_seq_one_letter_code
_entity_poly.pdbx_strand_id
1 'polypeptide(L)' 'MVTLTREAVAHSFRAGRIDAAFIAGVVSAMKMPLRHVLICGSDPFVETAAEGTIAAGIDSALIKTERYGS' A
#
# COMPACT_ATOMS: atom_id res chain seq x y z
N MET A 1 -5.49 17.49 -14.56
CA MET A 1 -4.63 16.73 -15.50
C MET A 1 -3.60 16.01 -14.66
N VAL A 2 -3.74 14.69 -14.48
CA VAL A 2 -2.75 13.88 -13.76
C VAL A 2 -1.72 13.41 -14.78
N THR A 3 -0.48 13.85 -14.64
CA THR A 3 0.65 13.36 -15.45
C THR A 3 1.07 12.00 -14.90
N LEU A 4 0.47 10.92 -15.40
CA LEU A 4 0.96 9.56 -15.16
C LEU A 4 1.97 9.23 -16.25
N THR A 5 3.26 9.25 -15.93
CA THR A 5 4.29 8.69 -16.80
C THR A 5 4.04 7.20 -16.93
N ARG A 6 3.65 6.75 -18.13
CA ARG A 6 3.42 5.32 -18.46
C ARG A 6 4.72 4.53 -18.59
N GLU A 7 5.87 5.19 -18.47
CA GLU A 7 7.18 4.56 -18.49
C GLU A 7 7.46 3.87 -17.16
N ALA A 8 7.95 2.63 -17.24
CA ALA A 8 8.41 1.91 -16.07
C ALA A 8 9.65 2.60 -15.50
N VAL A 9 9.50 3.24 -14.34
CA VAL A 9 10.65 3.69 -13.55
C VAL A 9 11.32 2.45 -12.96
N ALA A 10 12.45 2.05 -13.55
CA ALA A 10 13.32 1.02 -13.00
C ALA A 10 14.21 1.64 -11.92
N HIS A 11 13.71 1.72 -10.69
CA HIS A 11 14.53 2.12 -9.55
C HIS A 11 15.18 0.88 -8.91
N SER A 12 16.46 0.97 -8.55
CA SER A 12 17.25 -0.14 -7.99
C SER A 12 16.68 -0.72 -6.70
N PHE A 13 15.92 0.08 -5.96
CA PHE A 13 15.22 -0.36 -4.75
C PHE A 13 13.88 -1.07 -5.05
N ARG A 14 13.06 -0.51 -5.96
CA ARG A 14 11.75 -1.08 -6.31
C ARG A 14 11.17 -0.45 -7.59
N ALA A 15 10.52 -1.26 -8.41
CA ALA A 15 9.64 -0.82 -9.50
C ALA A 15 8.27 -1.54 -9.42
N GLY A 16 7.25 -0.99 -10.09
CA GLY A 16 5.93 -1.62 -10.23
C GLY A 16 4.87 -1.15 -9.22
N ARG A 17 3.69 -1.77 -9.29
CA ARG A 17 2.56 -1.49 -8.40
C ARG A 17 2.78 -2.09 -7.01
N ILE A 18 2.03 -1.61 -6.03
CA ILE A 18 1.97 -2.25 -4.70
C ILE A 18 1.26 -3.60 -4.80
N ASP A 19 1.72 -4.59 -4.02
CA ASP A 19 1.14 -5.92 -3.91
C ASP A 19 1.28 -6.45 -2.47
N ALA A 20 0.60 -7.56 -2.17
CA ALA A 20 0.58 -8.15 -0.83
C ALA A 20 1.96 -8.64 -0.37
N ALA A 21 2.78 -9.18 -1.28
CA ALA A 21 4.10 -9.71 -0.95
C ALA A 21 5.04 -8.60 -0.44
N PHE A 22 5.02 -7.44 -1.12
CA PHE A 22 5.76 -6.28 -0.67
C PHE A 22 5.28 -5.78 0.70
N ILE A 23 3.96 -5.66 0.88
CA ILE A 23 3.38 -5.17 2.14
C ILE A 23 3.80 -6.08 3.30
N ALA A 24 3.70 -7.39 3.13
CA ALA A 24 4.14 -8.37 4.14
C ALA A 24 5.64 -8.24 4.46
N GLY A 25 6.48 -7.99 3.45
CA GLY A 25 7.90 -7.73 3.63
C GLY A 25 8.18 -6.49 4.49
N VAL A 26 7.48 -5.38 4.23
CA VAL A 26 7.61 -4.14 5.01
C VAL A 26 7.13 -4.32 6.45
N VAL A 27 5.97 -4.96 6.65
CA VAL A 27 5.42 -5.25 7.98
C VAL A 27 6.40 -6.08 8.80
N SER A 28 6.98 -7.13 8.19
CA SER A 28 7.97 -7.99 8.85
C SER A 28 9.26 -7.23 9.19
N ALA A 29 9.68 -6.30 8.33
CA ALA A 29 10.91 -5.52 8.51
C ALA A 29 10.83 -4.48 9.64
N MET A 30 9.63 -4.01 10.00
CA MET A 30 9.43 -2.99 11.05
C MET A 30 9.93 -3.45 12.43
N LYS A 31 9.93 -4.77 12.71
CA LYS A 31 10.34 -5.35 14.01
C LYS A 31 9.70 -4.67 15.24
N MET A 32 8.54 -4.04 15.05
CA MET A 32 7.76 -3.37 16.09
C MET A 32 6.27 -3.41 15.77
N PRO A 33 5.38 -3.32 16.79
CA PRO A 33 3.95 -3.25 16.56
C PRO A 33 3.57 -2.00 15.77
N LEU A 34 2.77 -2.18 14.70
CA LEU A 34 2.18 -1.07 13.97
C LEU A 34 1.07 -0.43 14.79
N ARG A 35 1.03 0.91 14.85
CA ARG A 35 -0.04 1.65 15.53
C ARG A 35 -1.13 2.11 14.57
N HIS A 36 -0.73 2.49 13.37
CA HIS A 36 -1.63 2.95 12.32
C HIS A 36 -1.07 2.56 10.96
N VAL A 37 -1.97 2.23 10.03
CA VAL A 37 -1.68 2.15 8.61
C VAL A 37 -2.59 3.13 7.89
N LEU A 38 -2.01 4.14 7.26
CA LEU A 38 -2.74 5.19 6.56
C LEU A 38 -2.62 4.95 5.06
N ILE A 39 -3.74 4.75 4.37
CA ILE A 39 -3.80 4.42 2.95
C ILE A 39 -4.65 5.46 2.24
N CYS A 40 -4.08 6.11 1.23
CA CYS A 40 -4.81 7.09 0.45
C CYS A 40 -4.49 6.97 -1.04
N GLY A 41 -5.50 7.07 -1.90
CA GLY A 41 -5.34 7.01 -3.34
C GLY A 41 -6.65 6.81 -4.10
N SER A 42 -6.56 6.28 -5.33
CA SER A 42 -7.72 5.86 -6.10
C SER A 42 -8.32 4.57 -5.54
N ASP A 43 -9.60 4.31 -5.83
CA ASP A 43 -10.30 3.11 -5.34
C ASP A 43 -9.52 1.81 -5.55
N PRO A 44 -9.03 1.47 -6.77
CA PRO A 44 -8.31 0.21 -6.97
C PRO A 44 -7.01 0.11 -6.16
N PHE A 45 -6.35 1.24 -5.90
CA PHE A 45 -5.14 1.28 -5.08
C PHE A 45 -5.48 1.06 -3.60
N VAL A 46 -6.49 1.76 -3.10
CA VAL A 46 -6.90 1.67 -1.69
C VAL A 46 -7.36 0.25 -1.36
N GLU A 47 -8.16 -0.39 -2.23
CA GLU A 47 -8.56 -1.80 -2.08
C GLU A 47 -7.33 -2.71 -2.01
N THR A 48 -6.46 -2.67 -3.03
CA THR A 48 -5.27 -3.53 -3.12
C THR A 48 -4.37 -3.40 -1.89
N ALA A 49 -4.14 -2.16 -1.44
CA ALA A 49 -3.27 -1.89 -0.29
C ALA A 49 -3.91 -2.30 1.04
N ALA A 50 -5.21 -2.06 1.22
CA ALA A 50 -5.92 -2.44 2.45
C ALA A 50 -6.01 -3.96 2.60
N GLU A 51 -6.41 -4.66 1.53
CA GLU A 51 -6.46 -6.14 1.51
C GLU A 51 -5.09 -6.75 1.78
N GLY A 52 -4.04 -6.25 1.12
CA GLY A 52 -2.67 -6.71 1.35
C GLY A 52 -2.18 -6.47 2.78
N THR A 53 -2.61 -5.37 3.41
CA THR A 53 -2.28 -5.05 4.81
C THR A 53 -2.97 -6.00 5.78
N ILE A 54 -4.24 -6.33 5.54
CA ILE A 54 -4.98 -7.33 6.32
C ILE A 54 -4.34 -8.71 6.16
N ALA A 55 -4.00 -9.10 4.93
CA ALA A 55 -3.31 -10.36 4.64
C ALA A 55 -1.93 -10.47 5.31
N ALA A 56 -1.26 -9.34 5.57
CA ALA A 56 -0.02 -9.28 6.34
C ALA A 56 -0.23 -9.40 7.87
N GLY A 57 -1.46 -9.66 8.33
CA GLY A 57 -1.78 -9.90 9.74
C GLY A 57 -2.04 -8.63 10.55
N ILE A 58 -2.22 -7.47 9.90
CA ILE A 58 -2.56 -6.23 10.58
C ILE A 58 -4.06 -6.17 10.82
N ASP A 59 -4.45 -5.84 12.05
CA ASP A 59 -5.84 -5.60 12.42
C ASP A 59 -6.41 -4.42 11.62
N SER A 60 -7.54 -4.66 10.93
CA SER A 60 -8.31 -3.66 10.20
C SER A 60 -8.66 -2.41 11.01
N ALA A 61 -8.80 -2.51 12.34
CA ALA A 61 -9.07 -1.36 13.20
C ALA A 61 -7.95 -0.30 13.16
N LEU A 62 -6.71 -0.73 12.85
CA LEU A 62 -5.52 0.13 12.73
C LEU A 62 -5.38 0.75 11.34
N ILE A 63 -6.14 0.27 10.36
CA ILE A 63 -6.09 0.74 8.97
C ILE A 63 -7.08 1.90 8.81
N LYS A 64 -6.60 3.03 8.27
CA LYS A 64 -7.42 4.20 7.92
C LYS A 64 -7.25 4.45 6.43
N THR A 65 -8.37 4.46 5.73
CA THR A 65 -8.40 4.64 4.29
C THR A 65 -9.03 5.98 3.94
N GLU A 66 -8.48 6.64 2.93
CA GLU A 66 -9.09 7.77 2.25
C GLU A 66 -9.04 7.53 0.74
N ARG A 67 -10.10 7.94 0.03
CA ARG A 67 -10.23 7.75 -1.41
C ARG A 67 -10.40 9.10 -2.09
N TYR A 68 -9.67 9.32 -3.18
CA TYR A 68 -9.85 10.49 -4.03
C TYR A 68 -10.41 10.10 -5.39
N GLY A 69 -11.40 10.88 -5.85
CA GLY A 69 -12.03 10.72 -7.15
C GLY A 69 -13.14 9.67 -7.12
N SER A 70 -14.38 10.15 -7.03
CA SER A 70 -15.58 9.40 -7.42
C SER A 70 -15.72 9.38 -8.94
#